data_AF-A0A4V2BE03-F1
#
_entry.id   AF-A0A4V2BE03-F1
#
_cell.length_a   1.000
_cell.length_b   1.000
_cell.length_c   1.000
_cell.angle_alpha   90.00
_cell.angle_beta   90.00
_cell.angle_gamma   90.00
#
_symmetry.space_group_name_H-M   'P 1'
#
loop_
_entity.id
_entity.type
_entity.pdbx_description
1 polymer ?
#
loop_
_entity_poly.entity_id
_entity_poly.type
_entity_poly.pdbx_seq_one_letter_code
_entity_poly.pdbx_strand_id
1 'polypeptide(L)'
;MIKHILASALIFGITVPAFADEGQWQPHQLLELKTELKRVGITMPAEKLADLTKAPMSAIVSLGGCSASFVSPQGLIVTNHHCAYSDIQQNSTATNNYIANGFLAKSRSEELPGSPNSRVYVTDMERINNRLLSILTAILGRQIRRTDRMG
;
A
#
# COMPACT_ATOMS: atom_id res chain seq x y z
N MET A 1 -39.34 29.08 28.08
CA MET A 1 -37.90 29.22 27.80
C MET A 1 -37.06 28.10 28.43
N ILE A 2 -37.18 27.82 29.73
CA ILE A 2 -36.43 26.73 30.42
C ILE A 2 -36.66 25.32 29.84
N LYS A 3 -37.90 24.99 29.41
CA LYS A 3 -38.19 23.68 28.76
C LYS A 3 -37.44 23.47 27.44
N HIS A 4 -37.21 24.53 26.66
CA HIS A 4 -36.45 24.44 25.41
C HIS A 4 -34.95 24.34 25.67
N ILE A 5 -34.44 24.99 26.73
CA ILE A 5 -33.04 24.88 27.17
C ILE A 5 -32.75 23.45 27.66
N LEU A 6 -33.65 22.83 28.43
CA LEU A 6 -33.52 21.44 28.87
C LEU A 6 -33.58 20.43 27.71
N ALA A 7 -34.44 20.66 26.72
CA ALA A 7 -34.51 19.81 25.52
C ALA A 7 -33.24 19.92 24.64
N SER A 8 -32.63 21.10 24.59
CA SER A 8 -31.38 21.34 23.84
C SER A 8 -30.18 20.67 24.50
N ALA A 9 -30.11 20.68 25.84
CA ALA A 9 -29.06 20.02 26.61
C ALA A 9 -29.12 18.48 26.50
N LEU A 10 -30.32 17.90 26.35
CA LEU A 10 -30.50 16.45 26.22
C LEU A 10 -30.02 15.91 24.86
N ILE A 11 -30.11 16.72 23.79
CA ILE A 11 -29.66 16.33 22.44
C ILE A 11 -28.12 16.38 22.32
N PHE A 12 -27.46 17.27 23.07
CA PHE A 12 -25.99 17.41 23.03
C PHE A 12 -25.24 16.35 23.85
N GLY A 13 -25.94 15.58 24.70
CA GLY A 13 -25.34 14.58 25.60
C GLY A 13 -25.24 13.16 25.04
N ILE A 14 -25.80 12.88 23.86
CA ILE A 14 -25.80 11.53 23.27
C ILE A 14 -24.62 11.42 22.29
N THR A 15 -23.43 11.15 22.81
CA THR A 15 -22.30 10.73 21.97
C THR A 15 -22.29 9.20 21.90
N VAL A 16 -22.77 8.64 20.78
CA VAL A 16 -22.61 7.21 20.50
C VAL A 16 -21.20 7.00 19.94
N PRO A 17 -20.38 6.07 20.48
CA PRO A 17 -19.09 5.77 19.90
C PRO A 17 -19.25 5.23 18.48
N ALA A 18 -18.53 5.81 17.54
CA ALA A 18 -18.39 5.28 16.19
C ALA A 18 -17.33 4.17 16.22
N PHE A 19 -17.70 2.97 15.75
CA PHE A 19 -16.78 1.85 15.56
C PHE A 19 -16.50 1.69 14.07
N ALA A 20 -15.23 1.60 13.69
CA ALA A 20 -14.80 1.36 12.32
C ALA A 20 -14.10 0.01 12.26
N ASP A 21 -14.68 -0.93 11.51
CA ASP A 21 -14.14 -2.28 11.32
C ASP A 21 -13.21 -2.35 10.10
N GLU A 22 -13.40 -1.46 9.12
CA GLU A 22 -12.67 -1.46 7.84
C GLU A 22 -11.51 -0.44 7.83
N GLY A 23 -10.42 -0.79 7.14
CA GLY A 23 -9.26 0.08 7.03
C GLY A 23 -8.14 -0.49 6.16
N GLN A 24 -7.14 0.35 5.88
CA GLN A 24 -5.89 -0.03 5.23
C GLN A 24 -4.81 -0.23 6.30
N TRP A 25 -4.65 -1.48 6.71
CA TRP A 25 -3.74 -1.88 7.78
C TRP A 25 -2.33 -2.08 7.23
N GLN A 26 -1.33 -1.58 7.95
CA GLN A 26 0.05 -1.94 7.68
C GLN A 26 0.26 -3.42 8.03
N PRO A 27 1.15 -4.14 7.31
CA PRO A 27 1.37 -5.57 7.53
C PRO A 27 1.63 -5.94 9.00
N HIS A 28 2.42 -5.14 9.72
CA HIS A 28 2.71 -5.40 11.13
C HIS A 28 1.46 -5.32 12.05
N GLN A 29 0.45 -4.53 11.68
CA GLN A 29 -0.80 -4.39 12.45
C GLN A 29 -1.68 -5.63 12.33
N LEU A 30 -1.47 -6.50 11.33
CA LEU A 30 -2.25 -7.73 11.20
C LEU A 30 -2.06 -8.68 12.39
N LEU A 31 -0.95 -8.56 13.12
CA LEU A 31 -0.72 -9.28 14.37
C LEU A 31 -1.73 -8.92 15.47
N GLU A 32 -2.26 -7.71 15.46
CA GLU A 32 -3.29 -7.24 16.39
C GLU A 32 -4.69 -7.69 15.95
N LEU A 33 -4.87 -7.98 14.66
CA LEU A 33 -6.15 -8.37 14.06
C LEU A 33 -6.38 -9.88 14.01
N LYS A 34 -5.62 -10.70 14.75
CA LYS A 34 -5.74 -12.17 14.72
C LYS A 34 -7.17 -12.66 14.95
N THR A 35 -7.88 -12.06 15.90
CA THR A 35 -9.27 -12.42 16.21
C THR A 35 -10.19 -12.08 15.04
N GLU A 36 -10.03 -10.89 14.46
CA GLU A 36 -10.83 -10.42 13.32
C GLU A 36 -10.59 -11.26 12.07
N LEU A 37 -9.32 -11.54 11.74
CA LEU A 37 -8.94 -12.41 10.62
C LEU A 37 -9.63 -13.78 10.73
N LYS A 38 -9.60 -14.39 11.92
CA LYS A 38 -10.32 -15.65 12.17
C LYS A 38 -11.84 -15.48 12.05
N ARG A 39 -12.40 -14.41 12.60
CA ARG A 39 -13.85 -14.11 12.56
C ARG A 39 -14.37 -14.01 11.13
N VAL A 40 -13.59 -13.42 10.22
CA VAL A 40 -13.95 -13.30 8.79
C VAL A 40 -13.56 -14.52 7.94
N GLY A 41 -13.08 -15.59 8.57
CA GLY A 41 -12.79 -16.87 7.89
C GLY A 41 -11.40 -16.98 7.28
N ILE A 42 -10.48 -16.05 7.54
CA ILE A 42 -9.09 -16.18 7.12
C ILE A 42 -8.40 -17.21 8.01
N THR A 43 -8.02 -18.33 7.40
CA THR A 43 -7.35 -19.46 8.07
C THR A 43 -5.83 -19.29 8.16
N MET A 44 -5.26 -18.34 7.42
CA MET A 44 -3.83 -18.07 7.42
C MET A 44 -3.41 -17.38 8.72
N PRO A 45 -2.29 -17.79 9.36
CA PRO A 45 -1.74 -17.09 10.52
C PRO A 45 -1.39 -15.64 10.19
N ALA A 46 -1.73 -14.71 11.08
CA ALA A 46 -1.43 -13.29 10.91
C ALA A 46 0.06 -13.02 10.73
N GLU A 47 0.92 -13.83 11.35
CA GLU A 47 2.37 -13.74 11.23
C GLU A 47 2.84 -13.91 9.77
N LYS A 48 2.16 -14.75 8.99
CA LYS A 48 2.47 -14.92 7.56
C LYS A 48 2.03 -13.71 6.73
N LEU A 49 1.00 -13.00 7.17
CA LEU A 49 0.50 -11.79 6.51
C LEU A 49 1.27 -10.54 6.95
N ALA A 50 1.99 -10.60 8.07
CA ALA A 50 2.80 -9.51 8.59
C ALA A 50 4.26 -9.53 8.06
N ASP A 51 4.77 -10.69 7.65
CA ASP A 51 6.15 -10.85 7.18
C ASP A 51 6.27 -10.61 5.67
N LEU A 52 6.71 -9.41 5.28
CA LEU A 52 6.91 -9.02 3.88
C LEU A 52 7.99 -9.82 3.14
N THR A 53 8.85 -10.53 3.87
CA THR A 53 9.98 -11.28 3.29
C THR A 53 9.60 -12.70 2.88
N LYS A 54 8.40 -13.17 3.24
CA LYS A 54 7.93 -14.53 3.00
C LYS A 54 6.61 -14.58 2.27
N ALA A 55 6.33 -15.73 1.64
CA ALA A 55 5.05 -15.98 1.02
C ALA A 55 3.90 -15.95 2.06
N PRO A 56 2.75 -15.35 1.73
CA PRO A 56 2.40 -14.79 0.41
C PRO A 56 2.85 -13.34 0.19
N MET A 57 3.24 -12.62 1.23
CA MET A 57 3.47 -11.16 1.14
C MET A 57 4.63 -10.77 0.24
N SER A 58 5.68 -11.59 0.19
CA SER A 58 6.84 -11.38 -0.69
C SER A 58 6.51 -11.45 -2.18
N ALA A 59 5.31 -11.92 -2.55
CA ALA A 59 4.87 -11.96 -3.94
C ALA A 59 4.28 -10.61 -4.41
N ILE A 60 3.87 -9.74 -3.48
CA ILE A 60 3.18 -8.49 -3.78
C ILE A 60 4.21 -7.45 -4.26
N VAL A 61 3.95 -6.84 -5.40
CA VAL A 61 4.81 -5.80 -5.98
C VAL A 61 4.01 -4.57 -6.39
N SER A 62 4.70 -3.44 -6.46
CA SER A 62 4.14 -2.19 -6.99
C SER A 62 4.65 -1.95 -8.41
N LEU A 63 3.78 -1.40 -9.26
CA LEU A 63 4.11 -0.93 -10.60
C LEU A 63 4.23 0.61 -10.66
N GLY A 64 4.34 1.28 -9.51
CA GLY A 64 4.42 2.75 -9.45
C GLY A 64 3.07 3.47 -9.60
N GLY A 65 1.99 2.86 -9.10
CA GLY A 65 0.62 3.39 -9.19
C GLY A 65 -0.45 2.29 -9.26
N CYS A 66 -0.04 1.07 -9.57
CA CYS A 66 -0.84 -0.14 -9.49
C CYS A 66 -0.17 -1.19 -8.61
N SER A 67 -0.96 -2.17 -8.17
CA SER A 67 -0.47 -3.39 -7.54
C SER A 67 -0.37 -4.53 -8.54
N ALA A 68 0.53 -5.46 -8.27
CA ALA A 68 0.66 -6.70 -9.00
C ALA A 68 1.19 -7.81 -8.07
N SER A 69 1.23 -9.04 -8.56
CA SER A 69 1.79 -10.17 -7.81
C SER A 69 2.64 -11.06 -8.71
N PHE A 70 3.77 -11.53 -8.19
CA PHE A 70 4.42 -12.71 -8.74
C PHE A 70 3.50 -13.93 -8.57
N VAL A 71 3.42 -14.75 -9.63
CA VAL A 71 2.63 -15.99 -9.64
C VAL A 71 3.45 -17.21 -10.08
N SER A 72 4.74 -17.01 -10.40
CA SER A 72 5.68 -18.09 -10.69
C SER A 72 7.10 -17.75 -10.23
N PRO A 73 7.94 -18.76 -9.90
CA PRO A 73 9.32 -18.55 -9.48
C PRO A 73 10.23 -18.04 -10.62
N GLN A 74 9.75 -18.02 -11.86
CA GLN A 74 10.47 -17.50 -13.02
C GLN A 74 10.07 -16.04 -13.36
N GLY A 75 9.42 -15.33 -12.44
CA GLY A 75 9.16 -13.90 -12.55
C GLY A 75 7.89 -13.51 -13.28
N LEU A 76 6.94 -14.43 -13.50
CA LEU A 76 5.64 -14.08 -14.09
C LEU A 76 4.85 -13.21 -13.12
N ILE A 77 4.44 -12.02 -13.57
CA ILE A 77 3.65 -11.05 -12.81
C ILE A 77 2.25 -10.96 -13.38
N VAL A 78 1.25 -10.91 -12.51
CA VAL A 78 -0.15 -10.65 -12.87
C VAL A 78 -0.59 -9.30 -12.29
N THR A 79 -1.21 -8.47 -13.14
CA THR A 79 -1.83 -7.19 -12.78
C THR A 79 -3.11 -7.00 -13.60
N ASN A 80 -3.81 -5.88 -13.39
CA ASN A 80 -5.00 -5.57 -14.17
C ASN A 80 -4.64 -5.03 -15.56
N HIS A 81 -5.55 -5.22 -16.52
CA HIS A 81 -5.41 -4.73 -17.89
C HIS A 81 -5.13 -3.22 -17.95
N HIS A 82 -5.85 -2.41 -17.15
CA HIS A 82 -5.65 -0.96 -17.14
C HIS A 82 -4.28 -0.53 -16.59
N CYS A 83 -3.65 -1.37 -15.76
CA CYS A 83 -2.31 -1.12 -15.24
C CYS A 83 -1.23 -1.42 -16.29
N ALA A 84 -1.44 -2.44 -17.12
CA ALA A 84 -0.55 -2.80 -18.22
C ALA A 84 -0.86 -2.05 -19.53
N TYR A 85 -1.90 -1.22 -19.55
CA TYR A 85 -2.44 -0.63 -20.78
C TYR A 85 -1.41 0.16 -21.57
N SER A 86 -0.55 0.93 -20.90
CA SER A 86 0.53 1.68 -21.56
C SER A 86 1.52 0.76 -22.28
N ASP A 87 1.84 -0.39 -21.70
CA ASP A 87 2.77 -1.36 -22.27
C ASP A 87 2.14 -2.10 -23.45
N ILE A 88 0.86 -2.43 -23.35
CA ILE A 88 0.10 -3.03 -24.46
C ILE A 88 -0.03 -2.02 -25.61
N GLN A 89 -0.33 -0.75 -25.30
CA GLN A 89 -0.47 0.31 -26.30
C GLN A 89 0.86 0.61 -26.99
N GLN A 90 1.97 0.69 -26.24
CA GLN A 90 3.31 0.92 -26.78
C GLN A 90 3.73 -0.14 -27.81
N ASN A 91 3.28 -1.38 -27.62
CA ASN A 91 3.55 -2.48 -28.53
C ASN A 91 2.49 -2.64 -29.64
N SER A 92 1.37 -1.91 -29.56
CA SER A 92 0.30 -1.99 -30.54
C SER A 92 0.57 -1.11 -31.75
N THR A 93 0.17 -1.57 -32.93
CA THR A 93 0.20 -0.83 -34.19
C THR A 93 -1.14 -0.93 -34.90
N ALA A 94 -1.32 -0.20 -36.00
CA ALA A 94 -2.54 -0.31 -36.81
C ALA A 94 -2.76 -1.73 -37.35
N THR A 95 -1.68 -2.43 -37.73
CA THR A 95 -1.73 -3.81 -38.23
C THR A 95 -1.82 -4.84 -37.10
N ASN A 96 -1.07 -4.62 -36.01
CA ASN A 96 -1.05 -5.50 -34.83
C ASN A 96 -1.65 -4.78 -33.62
N ASN A 97 -2.98 -4.79 -33.52
CA ASN A 97 -3.71 -4.11 -32.46
C ASN A 97 -3.95 -5.03 -31.25
N TYR A 98 -3.02 -5.02 -30.29
CA TYR A 98 -3.12 -5.86 -29.09
C TYR A 98 -4.16 -5.36 -28.08
N ILE A 99 -4.53 -4.09 -28.14
CA ILE A 99 -5.62 -3.54 -27.32
C ILE A 99 -6.96 -4.16 -27.71
N ALA A 100 -7.22 -4.31 -29.02
CA ALA A 100 -8.48 -4.87 -29.51
C ALA A 100 -8.49 -6.40 -29.51
N ASN A 101 -7.39 -7.02 -29.92
CA ASN A 101 -7.35 -8.47 -30.20
C ASN A 101 -6.72 -9.30 -29.08
N GLY A 102 -6.12 -8.65 -28.08
CA GLY A 102 -5.31 -9.31 -27.07
C GLY A 102 -3.95 -9.76 -27.59
N PHE A 103 -3.13 -10.27 -26.67
CA PHE A 103 -1.81 -10.80 -26.97
C PHE A 103 -1.51 -11.97 -26.02
N LEU A 104 -0.90 -13.02 -26.57
CA LEU A 104 -0.44 -14.19 -25.82
C LEU A 104 0.85 -14.69 -26.45
N ALA A 105 1.98 -14.48 -25.76
CA ALA A 105 3.26 -15.06 -26.13
C ALA A 105 3.22 -16.59 -25.90
N LYS A 106 3.55 -17.39 -26.92
CA LYS A 106 3.59 -18.86 -26.78
C LYS A 106 4.91 -19.36 -26.20
N SER A 107 5.92 -18.51 -26.18
CA SER A 107 7.25 -18.76 -25.65
C SER A 107 7.85 -17.51 -25.03
N ARG A 108 8.87 -17.66 -24.17
CA ARG A 108 9.58 -16.51 -23.56
C ARG A 108 10.22 -15.58 -24.59
N SER A 109 10.66 -16.12 -25.73
CA SER A 109 11.23 -15.32 -26.82
C SER A 109 10.20 -14.45 -27.54
N GLU A 110 8.91 -14.75 -27.38
CA GLU A 110 7.82 -13.95 -27.93
C GLU A 110 7.33 -12.87 -26.95
N GLU A 111 7.80 -12.84 -25.70
CA GLU A 111 7.43 -11.79 -24.74
C GLU A 111 7.91 -10.42 -25.24
N LEU A 112 6.98 -9.46 -25.31
CA LEU A 112 7.27 -8.11 -25.76
C LEU A 112 7.82 -7.26 -24.60
N PRO A 113 8.77 -6.35 -24.85
CA PRO A 113 9.28 -5.47 -23.81
C PRO A 113 8.17 -4.54 -23.30
N GLY A 114 8.16 -4.29 -21.99
CA GLY A 114 7.35 -3.23 -21.40
C GLY A 114 7.82 -1.84 -21.86
N SER A 115 7.07 -0.79 -21.54
CA SER A 115 7.47 0.57 -21.88
C SER A 115 8.82 0.93 -21.22
N PRO A 116 9.59 1.89 -21.79
CA PRO A 116 10.90 2.30 -21.22
C PRO A 116 10.84 2.75 -19.75
N ASN A 117 9.66 3.18 -19.29
CA ASN A 117 9.43 3.66 -17.94
C ASN A 117 8.79 2.60 -17.03
N SER A 118 8.48 1.41 -17.52
CA SER A 118 7.93 0.33 -16.70
C SER A 118 8.93 -0.12 -15.66
N ARG A 119 8.48 -0.20 -14.40
CA ARG A 119 9.28 -0.60 -13.25
C ARG A 119 8.45 -1.55 -12.38
N VAL A 120 9.15 -2.48 -11.74
CA VAL A 120 8.58 -3.38 -10.73
C VAL A 120 9.32 -3.11 -9.43
N TYR A 121 8.59 -2.75 -8.39
CA TYR A 121 9.13 -2.45 -7.08
C TYR A 121 8.76 -3.54 -6.09
N VAL A 122 9.78 -4.17 -5.51
CA VAL A 122 9.63 -5.10 -4.38
C VAL A 122 9.62 -4.27 -3.11
N THR A 123 8.64 -4.52 -2.25
CA THR A 123 8.43 -3.71 -1.05
C THR A 123 9.23 -4.28 0.11
N ASP A 124 9.91 -3.39 0.83
CA ASP A 124 10.49 -3.66 2.15
C ASP A 124 10.06 -2.56 3.12
N MET A 125 10.09 -2.84 4.42
CA MET A 125 9.61 -1.91 5.44
C MET A 125 10.57 -1.86 6.64
N GLU A 126 11.02 -0.66 6.97
CA GLU A 126 11.84 -0.38 8.15
C GLU A 126 11.20 0.72 9.00
N ARG A 127 11.10 0.50 10.30
CA ARG A 127 10.60 1.50 11.25
C ARG A 127 11.70 2.48 11.64
N ILE A 128 11.56 3.74 11.22
CA ILE A 128 12.62 4.76 11.39
C ILE A 128 12.34 5.85 12.45
N ASN A 129 11.25 5.77 13.22
CA ASN A 129 10.81 6.84 14.14
C ASN A 129 11.94 7.37 15.05
N ASN A 130 12.68 6.49 15.71
CA ASN A 130 13.75 6.88 16.64
C ASN A 130 14.92 7.56 15.91
N ARG A 131 15.25 7.09 14.70
CA ARG A 131 16.29 7.68 13.86
C ARG A 131 15.88 9.07 13.38
N LEU A 132 14.61 9.25 12.99
CA LEU A 132 14.10 10.56 12.59
C LEU A 132 14.08 11.52 13.78
N LEU A 133 13.60 11.08 14.95
CA LEU A 133 13.53 11.91 16.14
C LEU A 133 14.91 12.41 16.60
N SER A 134 15.94 11.55 16.52
CA SER A 134 17.31 11.94 16.87
C SER A 134 17.88 12.97 15.89
N ILE A 135 17.62 12.82 14.59
CA ILE A 135 18.02 13.79 13.56
C ILE A 135 17.34 15.14 13.80
N LEU A 136 16.03 15.15 14.02
CA LEU A 136 15.27 16.38 14.27
C LEU A 136 15.78 17.11 15.53
N THR A 137 16.01 16.36 16.62
CA THR A 137 16.58 16.90 17.85
C THR A 137 17.96 17.51 17.61
N ALA A 138 18.81 16.86 16.83
CA ALA A 138 20.15 17.36 16.50
C ALA A 138 20.14 18.60 15.60
N ILE A 139 19.16 18.73 14.72
CA ILE A 139 18.98 19.93 13.87
C ILE A 139 18.48 21.09 14.72
N LEU A 140 17.40 20.88 15.49
CA LEU A 140 16.81 21.91 16.34
C LEU A 140 17.80 22.39 17.41
N GLY A 141 18.53 21.47 18.05
CA GLY A 141 19.58 21.81 19.01
C GLY A 141 20.77 22.55 18.38
N ARG A 142 21.07 22.36 17.09
CA ARG A 142 22.07 23.17 16.37
C ARG A 142 21.55 24.57 16.02
N GLN A 143 20.25 24.71 15.73
CA GLN A 143 19.62 26.00 15.45
C GLN A 143 19.58 26.90 16.69
N ILE A 144 19.18 26.34 17.84
CA ILE A 144 19.14 27.05 19.14
C ILE A 144 20.56 27.55 19.52
N ARG A 145 21.57 26.69 19.42
CA ARG A 145 22.97 27.08 19.70
C ARG A 145 23.54 28.15 18.74
N ARG A 146 22.95 28.30 17.54
CA ARG A 146 23.35 29.35 16.59
C ARG A 146 22.69 30.69 16.92
N THR A 147 21.43 30.69 17.36
CA THR A 147 20.74 31.92 17.79
C THR A 147 21.35 32.49 19.08
N ASP A 148 21.76 31.63 20.01
CA ASP A 148 22.35 32.05 21.29
C ASP A 148 23.78 32.62 21.15
N ARG A 149 24.46 32.43 20.01
CA ARG A 149 25.78 33.00 19.73
C ARG A 149 25.75 34.33 18.96
N MET A 150 24.56 34.79 18.56
CA MET A 150 24.39 36.04 17.81
C MET A 150 23.73 37.17 18.61
N GLY A 151 23.49 36.95 19.91
CA GLY A 151 23.13 37.99 20.90
C GLY A 151 24.26 38.16 21.90
#